data_AF-A0A1R0LHZ8-F1
#
_entry.id   AF-A0A1R0LHZ8-F1
#
_cell.length_a   1.000
_cell.length_b   1.000
_cell.length_c   1.000
_cell.angle_alpha   90.00
_cell.angle_beta   90.00
_cell.angle_gamma   90.00
#
_symmetry.space_group_name_H-M   'P 1'
#
loop_
_entity.id
_entity.type
_entity.pdbx_description
1 polymer ?
#
loop_
_entity_poly.entity_id
_entity_poly.type
_entity_poly.pdbx_seq_one_letter_code
_entity_poly.pdbx_strand_id
1 'polypeptide(L)'
;MGRPRILVPVSSRSPLATRAPDLERLRAACDRLGMLGCYVHTTPTSTGRIAARMFAPSIRVAEDIANANSTACLAAHFAGRGITSIAVDMGDSLGNPATIAATTQHAPSATTVHLGGAAEGTYGFRLPQPRNGWRAAGRTDPVEPICEPAMKRNPDPDPFPPWSVSR
;
A
#
# COMPACT_ATOMS: atom_id res chain seq x y z
N MET A 1 8.97 4.49 -10.39
CA MET A 1 7.56 4.09 -10.59
C MET A 1 7.40 3.56 -12.01
N GLY A 2 6.76 2.43 -12.34
CA GLY A 2 6.40 1.25 -11.57
C GLY A 2 6.50 0.04 -12.51
N ARG A 3 7.43 -0.90 -12.26
CA ARG A 3 7.65 -2.07 -13.13
C ARG A 3 6.38 -2.95 -13.17
N PRO A 4 5.85 -3.33 -14.35
CA PRO A 4 4.65 -4.15 -14.43
C PRO A 4 4.73 -5.41 -13.55
N ARG A 5 3.59 -5.86 -13.04
CA ARG A 5 3.48 -7.07 -12.22
C ARG A 5 2.29 -7.90 -12.68
N ILE A 6 2.40 -9.21 -12.48
CA ILE A 6 1.40 -10.18 -12.91
C ILE A 6 0.36 -10.28 -11.80
N LEU A 7 -0.92 -10.05 -12.11
CA LEU A 7 -2.02 -10.32 -11.19
C LEU A 7 -2.44 -11.79 -11.34
N VAL A 8 -2.41 -12.55 -10.25
CA VAL A 8 -2.70 -13.99 -10.25
C VAL A 8 -3.87 -14.28 -9.30
N PRO A 9 -5.09 -14.46 -9.82
CA PRO A 9 -6.23 -14.78 -8.97
C PRO A 9 -6.15 -16.22 -8.46
N VAL A 10 -6.56 -16.43 -7.20
CA VAL A 10 -6.78 -17.75 -6.59
C VAL A 10 -8.16 -17.81 -5.93
N SER A 11 -8.71 -19.01 -5.79
CA SER A 11 -10.10 -19.21 -5.38
C SER A 11 -10.38 -18.86 -3.92
N SER A 12 -9.40 -18.98 -3.02
CA SER A 12 -9.59 -18.70 -1.59
C SER A 12 -8.26 -18.44 -0.84
N ARG A 13 -8.35 -18.15 0.46
CA ARG A 13 -7.18 -17.92 1.32
C ARG A 13 -6.31 -19.17 1.52
N SER A 14 -6.89 -20.38 1.46
CA SER A 14 -6.14 -21.63 1.64
C SER A 14 -5.04 -21.85 0.58
N PRO A 15 -5.33 -21.83 -0.74
CA PRO A 15 -4.29 -21.93 -1.77
C PRO A 15 -3.37 -20.71 -1.83
N LEU A 16 -3.81 -19.55 -1.32
CA LEU A 16 -2.94 -18.39 -1.17
C LEU A 16 -1.88 -18.62 -0.08
N ALA A 17 -2.29 -19.13 1.09
CA ALA A 17 -1.43 -19.35 2.24
C ALA A 17 -0.35 -20.41 1.98
N THR A 18 -0.70 -21.47 1.25
CA THR A 18 0.24 -22.57 0.94
C THR A 18 1.15 -22.30 -0.27
N ARG A 19 1.03 -21.13 -0.91
CA ARG A 19 1.81 -20.82 -2.11
C ARG A 19 3.29 -20.66 -1.80
N ALA A 20 4.14 -21.47 -2.44
CA ALA A 20 5.59 -21.37 -2.36
C ALA A 20 6.17 -21.44 -3.78
N PRO A 21 6.30 -20.31 -4.49
CA PRO A 21 6.88 -20.31 -5.83
C PRO A 21 8.38 -20.63 -5.76
N ASP A 22 8.89 -21.29 -6.81
CA ASP A 22 10.33 -21.34 -7.08
C ASP A 22 10.80 -19.91 -7.42
N LEU A 23 11.47 -19.26 -6.47
CA LEU A 23 11.84 -17.85 -6.55
C LEU A 23 12.90 -17.59 -7.62
N GLU A 24 13.77 -18.57 -7.89
CA GLU A 24 14.80 -18.43 -8.91
C GLU A 24 14.19 -18.50 -10.32
N ARG A 25 13.32 -19.49 -10.55
CA ARG A 25 12.57 -19.59 -11.81
C ARG A 25 11.67 -18.39 -12.02
N LEU A 26 11.00 -17.92 -10.96
CA LEU A 26 10.16 -16.72 -11.03
C LEU A 26 10.99 -15.48 -11.36
N ARG A 27 12.14 -15.29 -10.72
CA ARG A 27 13.09 -14.21 -11.03
C ARG A 27 13.52 -14.25 -12.49
N ALA A 28 13.98 -15.41 -12.97
CA ALA A 28 14.44 -15.56 -14.35
C ALA A 28 13.32 -15.25 -15.37
N ALA A 29 12.09 -15.68 -15.09
CA ALA A 29 10.94 -15.37 -15.93
C ALA A 29 10.59 -13.87 -15.89
N CYS A 30 10.55 -13.26 -14.71
CA CYS A 30 10.22 -11.85 -14.55
C CYS A 30 11.29 -10.94 -15.17
N ASP A 31 12.58 -11.25 -14.98
CA ASP A 31 13.69 -10.49 -15.57
C ASP A 31 13.65 -10.56 -17.10
N ARG A 32 13.39 -11.73 -17.69
CA ARG A 32 13.21 -11.89 -19.14
C ARG A 32 12.04 -11.07 -19.69
N LEU A 33 10.95 -10.94 -18.93
CA LEU A 33 9.73 -10.26 -19.36
C LEU A 33 9.66 -8.79 -18.92
N GLY A 34 10.68 -8.26 -18.25
CA GLY A 34 10.66 -6.90 -17.69
C GLY A 34 9.64 -6.72 -16.54
N MET A 35 9.18 -7.80 -15.93
CA MET A 35 8.20 -7.79 -14.84
C MET A 35 8.89 -7.66 -13.48
N LEU A 36 8.18 -7.12 -12.49
CA LEU A 36 8.61 -7.05 -11.09
C LEU A 36 8.49 -8.41 -10.39
N GLY A 37 7.41 -9.12 -10.66
CA GLY A 37 6.97 -10.24 -9.85
C GLY A 37 5.50 -10.59 -10.03
N CYS A 38 4.99 -11.42 -9.13
CA CYS A 38 3.61 -11.90 -9.10
C CYS A 38 2.88 -11.39 -7.86
N TYR A 39 1.71 -10.81 -8.07
CA TYR A 39 0.77 -10.44 -7.02
C TYR A 39 -0.39 -11.44 -7.02
N VAL A 40 -0.30 -12.41 -6.11
CA VAL A 40 -1.30 -13.48 -5.97
C VAL A 40 -2.38 -12.99 -5.03
N HIS A 41 -3.65 -13.05 -5.43
CA HIS A 41 -4.74 -12.49 -4.65
C HIS A 41 -6.00 -13.36 -4.69
N THR A 42 -6.82 -13.30 -3.64
CA THR A 42 -8.15 -13.91 -3.67
C THR A 42 -9.11 -13.08 -4.52
N THR A 43 -10.25 -13.67 -4.88
CA THR A 43 -11.41 -12.90 -5.36
C THR A 43 -11.90 -11.94 -4.24
N PRO A 44 -12.38 -10.73 -4.59
CA PRO A 44 -12.98 -9.83 -3.61
C PRO A 44 -14.23 -10.45 -2.97
N THR A 45 -14.40 -10.26 -1.66
CA THR A 45 -15.68 -10.51 -1.00
C THR A 45 -16.73 -9.48 -1.44
N SER A 46 -17.99 -9.67 -1.03
CA SER A 46 -19.05 -8.66 -1.23
C SER A 46 -18.73 -7.30 -0.60
N THR A 47 -17.85 -7.26 0.40
CA THR A 47 -17.38 -6.04 1.07
C THR A 47 -16.08 -5.49 0.47
N GLY A 48 -15.58 -6.06 -0.63
CA GLY A 48 -14.33 -5.63 -1.26
C GLY A 48 -13.05 -6.08 -0.54
N ARG A 49 -13.14 -6.99 0.43
CA ARG A 49 -11.94 -7.53 1.10
C ARG A 49 -11.25 -8.58 0.26
N ILE A 50 -9.92 -8.52 0.23
CA ILE A 50 -9.05 -9.41 -0.53
C ILE A 50 -7.89 -9.82 0.38
N ALA A 51 -7.37 -11.03 0.26
CA ALA A 51 -6.06 -11.38 0.77
C ALA A 51 -5.07 -11.49 -0.38
N ALA A 52 -3.83 -11.04 -0.20
CA ALA A 52 -2.83 -11.09 -1.25
C ALA A 52 -1.41 -11.34 -0.73
N ARG A 53 -0.54 -11.80 -1.62
CA ARG A 53 0.89 -12.01 -1.42
C ARG A 53 1.65 -11.49 -2.63
N MET A 54 2.73 -10.73 -2.39
CA MET A 54 3.55 -10.14 -3.45
C MET A 54 4.92 -10.80 -3.47
N PHE A 55 5.21 -11.59 -4.50
CA PHE A 55 6.54 -12.18 -4.71
C PHE A 55 7.31 -11.34 -5.74
N ALA A 56 8.39 -10.68 -5.32
CA ALA A 56 9.12 -9.69 -6.13
C ALA A 56 10.62 -10.02 -6.30
N PRO A 57 11.01 -11.25 -6.69
CA PRO A 57 12.41 -11.66 -6.61
C PRO A 57 13.32 -10.95 -7.62
N SER A 58 12.77 -10.30 -8.66
CA SER A 58 13.52 -9.44 -9.59
C SER A 58 14.12 -8.18 -8.94
N ILE A 59 13.65 -7.80 -7.75
CA ILE A 59 14.24 -6.75 -6.92
C ILE A 59 14.85 -7.31 -5.62
N ARG A 60 15.12 -8.63 -5.59
CA ARG A 60 15.67 -9.37 -4.44
C ARG A 60 14.78 -9.37 -3.20
N VAL A 61 13.48 -9.13 -3.36
CA VAL A 61 12.48 -9.29 -2.31
C VAL A 61 11.74 -10.59 -2.54
N ALA A 62 11.95 -11.59 -1.68
CA ALA A 62 11.28 -12.88 -1.79
C ALA A 62 9.76 -12.73 -1.72
N GLU A 63 9.29 -12.05 -0.68
CA GLU A 63 7.89 -11.67 -0.48
C GLU A 63 7.83 -10.29 0.23
N ASP A 64 6.97 -9.42 -0.26
CA ASP A 64 6.72 -8.08 0.29
C ASP A 64 5.48 -8.10 1.19
N ILE A 65 5.64 -7.67 2.45
CA ILE A 65 4.61 -7.69 3.49
C ILE A 65 3.44 -6.73 3.20
N ALA A 66 3.66 -5.65 2.45
CA ALA A 66 2.67 -4.59 2.28
C ALA A 66 2.92 -3.79 0.98
N ASN A 67 2.58 -4.38 -0.17
CA ASN A 67 2.89 -3.77 -1.46
C ASN A 67 1.77 -2.83 -1.98
N ALA A 68 1.91 -1.54 -1.67
CA ALA A 68 0.98 -0.49 -2.08
C ALA A 68 0.82 -0.38 -3.62
N ASN A 69 1.91 -0.50 -4.37
CA ASN A 69 1.89 -0.36 -5.83
C ASN A 69 1.10 -1.48 -6.53
N SER A 70 1.20 -2.71 -6.03
CA SER A 70 0.44 -3.87 -6.50
C SER A 70 -1.03 -3.75 -6.13
N THR A 71 -1.34 -3.27 -4.92
CA THR A 71 -2.71 -2.96 -4.52
C THR A 71 -3.33 -1.89 -5.41
N ALA A 72 -2.59 -0.85 -5.79
CA ALA A 72 -3.10 0.16 -6.74
C ALA A 72 -3.45 -0.45 -8.11
N CYS A 73 -2.57 -1.29 -8.66
CA CYS A 73 -2.86 -1.98 -9.92
C CYS A 73 -4.08 -2.90 -9.81
N LEU A 74 -4.24 -3.59 -8.69
CA LEU A 74 -5.38 -4.46 -8.44
C LEU A 74 -6.68 -3.66 -8.32
N ALA A 75 -6.65 -2.52 -7.62
CA ALA A 75 -7.80 -1.62 -7.50
C ALA A 75 -8.25 -1.09 -8.87
N ALA A 76 -7.31 -0.63 -9.70
CA ALA A 76 -7.60 -0.20 -11.06
C ALA A 76 -8.19 -1.33 -11.93
N HIS A 77 -7.66 -2.56 -11.79
CA HIS A 77 -8.19 -3.74 -12.49
C HIS A 77 -9.64 -4.05 -12.11
N PHE A 78 -9.98 -3.95 -10.82
CA PHE A 78 -11.32 -4.22 -10.32
C PHE A 78 -12.31 -3.07 -10.55
N ALA A 79 -11.83 -1.83 -10.65
CA ALA A 79 -12.68 -0.69 -10.99
C ALA A 79 -13.33 -0.84 -12.37
N GLY A 80 -12.61 -1.41 -13.34
CA GLY A 80 -13.18 -1.78 -14.65
C GLY A 80 -14.28 -2.84 -14.59
N ARG A 81 -14.51 -3.46 -13.42
CA ARG A 81 -15.57 -4.43 -13.13
C ARG A 81 -16.60 -3.90 -12.12
N GLY A 82 -16.58 -2.60 -11.83
CA GLY A 82 -17.52 -1.94 -10.92
C GLY A 82 -17.16 -1.98 -9.44
N ILE A 83 -15.99 -2.54 -9.07
CA ILE A 83 -15.53 -2.57 -7.67
C ILE A 83 -14.55 -1.42 -7.46
N THR A 84 -15.02 -0.34 -6.82
CA THR A 84 -14.26 0.92 -6.68
C THR A 84 -13.58 1.08 -5.33
N SER A 85 -13.84 0.20 -4.37
CA SER A 85 -13.20 0.20 -3.05
C SER A 85 -12.77 -1.22 -2.69
N ILE A 86 -11.50 -1.37 -2.31
CA ILE A 86 -10.95 -2.64 -1.84
C ILE A 86 -10.11 -2.43 -0.57
N ALA A 87 -10.06 -3.46 0.28
CA ALA A 87 -9.12 -3.56 1.38
C ALA A 87 -8.35 -4.87 1.22
N VAL A 88 -7.03 -4.79 1.15
CA VAL A 88 -6.16 -5.94 0.88
C VAL A 88 -5.33 -6.28 2.09
N ASP A 89 -5.56 -7.47 2.65
CA ASP A 89 -4.79 -8.05 3.74
C ASP A 89 -3.55 -8.76 3.18
N MET A 90 -2.39 -8.50 3.77
CA MET A 90 -1.08 -9.00 3.34
C MET A 90 -0.19 -9.31 4.55
N GLY A 91 0.91 -10.05 4.32
CA GLY A 91 1.94 -10.27 5.33
C GLY A 91 1.64 -11.35 6.38
N ASP A 92 0.44 -11.95 6.37
CA ASP A 92 0.05 -13.05 7.26
C ASP A 92 1.06 -14.23 7.22
N SER A 93 1.54 -14.59 6.03
CA SER A 93 2.54 -15.65 5.80
C SER A 93 3.90 -15.37 6.46
N LEU A 94 4.20 -14.10 6.72
CA LEU A 94 5.44 -13.62 7.29
C LEU A 94 5.26 -13.17 8.75
N GLY A 95 4.08 -13.37 9.35
CA GLY A 95 3.78 -12.94 10.72
C GLY A 95 3.72 -11.43 10.91
N ASN A 96 3.60 -10.66 9.83
CA ASN A 96 3.55 -9.20 9.83
C ASN A 96 2.28 -8.71 9.13
N PRO A 97 1.09 -8.93 9.73
CA PRO A 97 -0.18 -8.61 9.10
C PRO A 97 -0.30 -7.10 8.85
N ALA A 98 -0.69 -6.75 7.63
CA ALA A 98 -0.93 -5.38 7.20
C ALA A 98 -2.16 -5.32 6.28
N THR A 99 -2.84 -4.17 6.28
CA THR A 99 -3.98 -3.92 5.38
C THR A 99 -3.75 -2.63 4.61
N ILE A 100 -3.88 -2.70 3.28
CA ILE A 100 -3.85 -1.54 2.39
C ILE A 100 -5.27 -1.32 1.85
N ALA A 101 -5.84 -0.17 2.15
CA ALA A 101 -7.09 0.30 1.58
C ALA A 101 -6.82 1.02 0.25
N ALA A 102 -7.67 0.80 -0.74
CA ALA A 102 -7.61 1.50 -2.01
C ALA A 102 -9.01 1.90 -2.49
N THR A 103 -9.13 3.15 -2.92
CA THR A 103 -10.33 3.65 -3.60
C THR A 103 -9.97 4.13 -4.99
N THR A 104 -10.81 3.78 -5.97
CA THR A 104 -10.61 4.14 -7.36
C THR A 104 -11.68 5.11 -7.80
N GLN A 105 -11.25 6.23 -8.38
CA GLN A 105 -12.10 7.25 -8.98
C GLN A 105 -11.86 7.23 -10.49
N HIS A 106 -12.93 7.04 -11.26
CA HIS A 106 -12.88 7.09 -12.71
C HIS A 106 -13.38 8.45 -13.18
N ALA A 107 -12.52 9.20 -13.87
CA ALA A 107 -12.86 10.41 -14.59
C ALA A 107 -12.73 10.13 -16.10
N PRO A 108 -13.42 10.89 -16.97
CA PRO A 108 -13.38 10.68 -18.42
C PRO A 108 -11.98 10.65 -19.03
N SER A 109 -11.02 11.35 -18.43
CA SER A 109 -9.65 11.46 -18.90
C SER A 109 -8.64 10.60 -18.13
N ALA A 110 -9.00 10.06 -16.96
CA ALA A 110 -8.06 9.36 -16.09
C ALA A 110 -8.73 8.49 -15.03
N THR A 111 -8.06 7.41 -14.65
CA THR A 111 -8.36 6.65 -13.44
C THR A 111 -7.36 7.02 -12.35
N THR A 112 -7.85 7.48 -11.21
CA THR A 112 -7.05 7.80 -10.02
C THR A 112 -7.28 6.75 -8.96
N VAL A 113 -6.21 6.22 -8.39
CA VAL A 113 -6.28 5.30 -7.23
C VAL A 113 -5.67 5.99 -6.03
N HIS A 114 -6.46 6.11 -4.96
CA HIS A 114 -6.01 6.57 -3.66
C HIS A 114 -5.69 5.36 -2.79
N LEU A 115 -4.54 5.38 -2.13
CA LEU A 115 -4.07 4.31 -1.25
C LEU A 115 -3.95 4.84 0.18
N GLY A 116 -4.26 3.99 1.15
CA GLY A 116 -4.12 4.30 2.56
C GLY A 116 -3.94 3.06 3.43
N GLY A 117 -3.49 3.29 4.65
CA GLY A 117 -3.31 2.28 5.67
C GLY A 117 -2.96 2.95 7.00
N ALA A 118 -3.30 2.32 8.11
CA ALA A 118 -2.84 2.77 9.42
C ALA A 118 -1.36 2.38 9.59
N ALA A 119 -0.62 3.21 10.32
CA ALA A 119 0.77 2.94 10.69
C ALA A 119 0.97 3.29 12.17
N GLU A 120 1.80 2.50 12.84
CA GLU A 120 2.21 2.74 14.23
C GLU A 120 3.71 3.07 14.24
N GLY A 121 4.07 4.21 14.83
CA GLY A 121 5.46 4.62 14.98
C GLY A 121 6.08 3.98 16.22
N THR A 122 6.96 3.00 16.03
CA THR A 122 7.57 2.27 17.16
C THR A 122 8.71 3.05 17.83
N TYR A 123 9.42 3.88 17.07
CA TYR A 123 10.56 4.64 17.57
C TYR A 123 10.60 6.03 16.95
N GLY A 124 10.96 7.03 17.76
CA GLY A 124 11.24 8.38 17.30
C GLY A 124 12.58 8.83 17.85
N PHE A 125 13.50 9.23 16.99
CA PHE A 125 14.76 9.85 17.38
C PHE A 125 14.73 11.32 17.00
N ARG A 126 15.10 12.17 17.94
CA ARG A 126 15.37 13.58 17.65
C ARG A 126 16.79 13.69 17.15
N LEU A 127 16.95 14.07 15.89
CA LEU A 127 18.27 14.43 15.38
C LEU A 127 18.76 15.69 16.12
N PRO A 128 20.04 15.76 16.51
CA PRO A 128 20.62 16.98 17.06
C PRO A 128 20.40 18.13 16.09
N GLN A 129 19.92 19.27 16.59
CA GLN A 129 19.86 20.45 15.73
C GLN A 129 21.30 20.84 15.35
N PRO A 130 21.63 20.93 14.06
CA PRO A 130 22.92 21.46 13.64
C PRO A 130 23.06 22.88 14.19
N ARG A 131 24.21 23.22 14.80
CA ARG A 131 24.48 24.53 15.42
C ARG A 131 24.28 25.71 14.46
N ASN A 132 24.26 25.45 13.15
CA ASN A 132 24.14 26.42 12.07
C ASN A 132 22.86 26.22 11.22
N GLY A 133 21.86 25.49 11.72
CA GLY A 133 20.63 25.17 10.99
C GLY A 133 20.80 24.10 9.89
N TRP A 134 19.69 23.49 9.47
CA TRP A 134 19.69 22.54 8.35
C TRP A 134 19.80 23.35 7.05
N ARG A 135 20.97 23.33 6.40
CA ARG A 135 21.08 23.85 5.02
C ARG A 135 20.62 22.76 4.07
N ALA A 136 19.55 23.00 3.33
CA ALA A 136 19.19 22.15 2.20
C ALA A 136 20.36 22.13 1.22
N ALA A 137 20.87 20.94 0.89
CA ALA A 137 21.93 20.81 -0.10
C ALA A 137 21.42 21.38 -1.44
N GLY A 138 22.02 22.48 -1.89
CA GLY A 138 21.79 23.05 -3.23
C GLY A 138 20.82 24.24 -3.36
N ARG A 139 20.43 24.92 -2.27
CA ARG A 139 19.69 26.20 -2.37
C ARG A 139 20.53 27.35 -1.78
N THR A 140 20.84 28.37 -2.58
CA THR A 140 21.65 29.55 -2.17
C THR A 140 20.83 30.65 -1.51
N ASP A 141 19.49 30.55 -1.55
CA ASP A 141 18.63 31.56 -0.96
C ASP A 141 18.36 31.25 0.53
N PRO A 142 18.33 32.28 1.41
CA PRO A 142 17.92 32.09 2.79
C PRO A 142 16.48 31.58 2.84
N VAL A 143 16.25 30.50 3.56
CA VAL A 143 14.90 30.01 3.88
C VAL A 143 14.38 30.89 5.03
N GLU A 144 13.27 31.61 4.81
CA GLU A 144 12.60 32.33 5.90
C GLU A 144 12.20 31.33 7.01
N PRO A 145 12.39 31.68 8.28
CA PRO A 145 11.96 30.83 9.38
C PRO A 145 10.44 30.69 9.33
N ILE A 146 9.97 29.44 9.39
CA ILE A 146 8.56 29.13 9.56
C ILE A 146 8.18 29.60 10.97
N CYS A 147 7.44 30.70 11.08
CA CYS A 147 6.76 31.05 12.32
C CYS A 147 5.82 29.91 12.71
N GLU A 148 5.98 29.36 13.92
CA GLU A 148 5.02 28.41 14.47
C GLU A 148 3.61 29.04 14.42
N PRO A 149 2.63 28.41 13.76
CA PRO A 149 1.25 28.83 13.95
C PRO A 149 0.88 28.55 15.41
N ALA A 150 0.35 29.58 16.07
CA ALA A 150 -0.16 29.49 17.43
C ALA A 150 -1.00 28.22 17.62
N MET A 151 -0.64 27.45 18.64
CA MET A 151 -1.29 26.20 19.04
C MET A 151 -2.79 26.45 19.30
N LYS A 152 -3.64 26.25 18.29
CA LYS A 152 -5.08 26.17 18.51
C LYS A 152 -5.34 24.88 19.27
N ARG A 153 -5.91 24.99 20.47
CA ARG A 153 -6.50 23.85 21.19
C ARG A 153 -7.38 23.07 20.21
N ASN A 154 -7.09 21.78 20.05
CA ASN A 154 -7.96 20.88 19.32
C ASN A 154 -9.32 20.86 20.05
N PRO A 155 -10.45 21.07 19.36
CA PRO A 155 -11.74 20.70 19.94
C PRO A 155 -11.74 19.20 20.22
N ASP A 156 -12.47 18.79 21.26
CA ASP A 156 -12.64 17.38 21.61
C ASP A 156 -13.07 16.56 20.38
N PRO A 157 -12.57 15.31 20.24
CA PRO A 157 -12.99 14.45 19.14
C PRO A 157 -14.49 14.18 19.23
N ASP A 158 -15.21 14.48 18.15
CA ASP A 158 -16.59 14.07 17.97
C ASP A 158 -16.71 12.55 18.18
N PRO A 159 -17.63 12.07 19.03
CA PRO A 159 -17.84 10.64 19.21
C PRO A 159 -18.36 10.04 17.91
N PHE A 160 -17.61 9.08 17.36
CA PHE A 160 -18.02 8.23 16.24
C PHE A 160 -19.49 7.76 16.38
N PRO A 161 -20.33 7.83 15.33
CA PRO A 161 -21.69 7.32 15.43
C PRO A 161 -21.67 5.78 15.52
N PRO A 162 -22.44 5.17 16.45
CA PRO A 162 -22.65 3.74 16.46
C PRO A 162 -23.48 3.33 15.24
N TRP A 163 -23.03 2.30 14.55
CA TRP A 163 -23.81 1.56 13.57
C TRP A 163 -25.16 1.19 14.20
N SER A 164 -26.24 1.77 13.68
CA SER A 164 -27.59 1.45 14.13
C SER A 164 -28.08 0.24 13.34
N VAL A 165 -28.32 -0.86 14.04
CA VAL A 165 -29.12 -1.99 13.55
C VAL A 165 -30.60 -1.62 13.66
N SER A 166 -31.36 -1.80 12.59
CA SER A 166 -32.82 -1.87 12.55
C SER A 166 -33.20 -2.44 11.18
N ARG A 167 -34.00 -3.48 10.99
CA ARG A 167 -34.72 -4.45 11.84
C ARG A 167 -34.68 -5.79 11.11
#